data_AF-B9RZC3-F1
#
_entry.id   AF-B9RZC3-F1
#
_cell.length_a   1.000
_cell.length_b   1.000
_cell.length_c   1.000
_cell.angle_alpha   90.00
_cell.angle_beta   90.00
_cell.angle_gamma   90.00
#
_symmetry.space_group_name_H-M   'P 1'
#
loop_
_entity.id
_entity.type
_entity.pdbx_description
1 polymer ?
#
loop_
_entity_poly.entity_id
_entity_poly.type
_entity_poly.pdbx_seq_one_letter_code
_entity_poly.pdbx_strand_id
1 'polypeptide(L)'
;MEFAVSSMTASRLPMSSPLLARMRKWSIIRSSIQSTYSTLGSERGSGVELNKDSAAIITNTTGRVENQVNKKKTVFILGATATGKSKLSVDLASHFDAEIINSDKIQVYKGLDIVTNKIPEDNRKGIPHHLLGFMDPEADFTAQDFCNHVCKAMTHITEYNGRVPIIVGGSNNFIRALVEDPHSSFKANYDSCFLWMDVALPVLYKHVGKRVDQMVKAGLVDEVRETAVSGSDYTRGVWRAIGLPEMHEFYYAEKTMSDENTKKMLLDAAIDRIKENTCRLVDAQLGKIDRMIHELGWKIHRIDATCVVEKSEDEAVEAWNKVVLKPSIEIVRGFLEG
;
A
#
# COMPACT_ATOMS: atom_id res chain seq x y z
N MET A 1 -34.33 52.14 -17.73
CA MET A 1 -34.21 51.45 -16.43
C MET A 1 -33.69 50.05 -16.73
N GLU A 2 -32.53 49.75 -16.18
CA GLU A 2 -31.55 48.76 -16.65
C GLU A 2 -32.01 47.28 -16.61
N PHE A 3 -31.49 46.52 -17.57
CA PHE A 3 -31.39 45.07 -17.53
C PHE A 3 -30.28 44.67 -16.56
N ALA A 4 -30.59 43.86 -15.54
CA ALA A 4 -29.60 43.22 -14.68
C ALA A 4 -29.58 41.71 -14.96
N VAL A 5 -28.49 41.26 -15.58
CA VAL A 5 -28.11 39.84 -15.70
C VAL A 5 -27.50 39.42 -14.37
N SER A 6 -28.14 38.52 -13.63
CA SER A 6 -27.57 37.93 -12.41
C SER A 6 -26.84 36.63 -12.76
N SER A 7 -25.52 36.64 -12.54
CA SER A 7 -24.61 35.52 -12.73
C SER A 7 -24.87 34.40 -11.72
N MET A 8 -25.02 33.17 -12.21
CA MET A 8 -24.93 31.96 -11.38
C MET A 8 -23.48 31.75 -10.93
N THR A 9 -23.16 32.17 -9.71
CA THR A 9 -21.93 31.74 -9.04
C THR A 9 -22.11 30.33 -8.48
N ALA A 10 -21.26 29.41 -8.94
CA ALA A 10 -21.11 28.07 -8.40
C ALA A 10 -20.92 28.13 -6.87
N SER A 11 -21.85 27.51 -6.14
CA SER A 11 -21.81 27.34 -4.70
C SER A 11 -20.61 26.46 -4.32
N ARG A 12 -19.54 27.11 -3.84
CA ARG A 12 -18.45 26.43 -3.14
C ARG A 12 -19.02 25.86 -1.83
N LEU A 13 -19.18 24.55 -1.76
CA LEU A 13 -19.39 23.85 -0.49
C LEU A 13 -18.22 24.22 0.45
N PRO A 14 -18.49 24.69 1.69
CA PRO A 14 -17.43 25.03 2.63
C PRO A 14 -16.70 23.74 3.03
N MET A 15 -15.42 23.63 2.67
CA MET A 15 -14.55 22.55 3.15
C MET A 15 -14.52 22.59 4.68
N SER A 16 -14.89 21.47 5.33
CA SER A 16 -14.96 21.42 6.78
C SER A 16 -13.58 21.66 7.41
N SER A 17 -13.54 22.47 8.48
CA SER A 17 -12.34 22.83 9.25
C SER A 17 -11.34 21.68 9.53
N PRO A 18 -11.79 20.43 9.83
CA PRO A 18 -10.88 19.31 10.05
C PRO A 18 -10.09 18.86 8.80
N LEU A 19 -10.66 18.97 7.60
CA LEU A 19 -9.99 18.59 6.35
C LEU A 19 -8.86 19.57 6.02
N LEU A 20 -9.08 20.87 6.23
CA LEU A 20 -8.05 21.90 6.04
C LEU A 20 -6.87 21.73 7.01
N ALA A 21 -7.15 21.43 8.28
CA ALA A 21 -6.11 21.13 9.27
C ALA A 21 -5.28 19.89 8.88
N ARG A 22 -5.94 18.83 8.39
CA ARG A 22 -5.29 17.62 7.86
C ARG A 22 -4.43 17.93 6.65
N MET A 23 -4.95 18.67 5.67
CA MET A 23 -4.21 19.06 4.47
C MET A 23 -2.94 19.86 4.79
N ARG A 24 -3.02 20.82 5.71
CA ARG A 24 -1.87 21.63 6.14
C ARG A 24 -0.77 20.77 6.77
N LYS A 25 -1.14 19.87 7.69
CA LYS A 25 -0.18 18.95 8.33
C LYS A 25 0.57 18.11 7.30
N TRP A 26 -0.14 17.52 6.34
CA TRP A 26 0.45 16.64 5.32
C TRP A 26 1.25 17.39 4.25
N SER A 27 0.88 18.63 3.94
CA SER A 27 1.67 19.48 3.06
C SER A 27 3.07 19.75 3.63
N ILE A 28 3.16 20.01 4.94
CA ILE A 28 4.43 20.29 5.64
C ILE A 28 5.34 19.06 5.63
N ILE A 29 4.78 17.88 5.96
CA ILE A 29 5.53 16.61 5.97
C ILE A 29 6.12 16.33 4.59
N ARG A 30 5.33 16.50 3.52
CA ARG A 30 5.80 16.27 2.15
C ARG A 30 6.93 17.20 1.72
N SER A 31 6.86 18.49 2.10
CA SER A 31 7.93 19.44 1.78
C SER A 31 9.25 19.09 2.48
N SER A 32 9.20 18.57 3.71
CA SER A 32 10.39 18.17 4.45
C SER A 32 11.11 16.98 3.82
N ILE A 33 10.38 16.02 3.25
CA ILE A 33 10.95 14.84 2.59
C ILE A 33 11.60 15.20 1.25
N GLN A 34 11.03 16.16 0.51
CA GLN A 34 11.55 16.56 -0.79
C GLN A 34 12.88 17.33 -0.68
N SER A 35 13.08 18.09 0.41
CA SER A 35 14.31 18.83 0.68
C SER A 35 15.53 17.94 0.95
N THR A 36 15.33 16.72 1.45
CA THR A 36 16.45 15.82 1.81
C THR A 36 17.13 15.20 0.58
N TYR A 37 16.44 15.15 -0.56
CA TYR A 37 16.92 14.52 -1.78
C TYR A 37 17.60 15.48 -2.77
N SER A 38 17.51 16.79 -2.58
CA SER A 38 18.18 17.79 -3.45
C SER A 38 19.65 18.04 -3.12
N THR A 39 20.21 17.45 -2.05
CA THR A 39 21.57 17.74 -1.56
C THR A 39 22.60 16.64 -1.88
N LEU A 40 22.21 15.53 -2.52
CA LEU A 40 23.11 14.44 -2.89
C LEU A 40 23.35 14.44 -4.40
N GLY A 41 24.18 15.38 -4.87
CA GLY A 41 24.46 15.51 -6.29
C GLY A 41 25.66 16.40 -6.56
N SER A 42 26.85 16.04 -6.08
CA SER A 42 28.14 16.44 -6.67
C SER A 42 29.31 15.96 -5.80
N GLU A 43 29.79 14.74 -5.99
CA GLU A 43 31.24 14.45 -5.92
C GLU A 43 31.58 13.37 -6.95
N ARG A 44 32.48 13.70 -7.89
CA ARG A 44 33.08 12.83 -8.91
C ARG A 44 34.51 12.50 -8.51
N GLY A 45 34.96 11.31 -8.87
CA GLY A 45 36.37 10.87 -8.93
C GLY A 45 36.53 9.55 -8.19
N SER A 46 37.22 8.51 -8.67
CA SER A 46 38.10 8.32 -9.83
C SER A 46 38.27 6.80 -9.99
N GLY A 47 38.44 6.32 -11.24
CA GLY A 47 38.43 4.90 -11.58
C GLY A 47 39.60 4.08 -11.03
N VAL A 48 39.33 2.78 -10.84
CA VAL A 48 40.32 1.70 -10.74
C VAL A 48 39.74 0.48 -11.47
N GLU A 49 40.53 -0.08 -12.39
CA GLU A 49 40.24 -1.33 -13.11
C GLU A 49 40.16 -2.52 -12.14
N LEU A 50 39.19 -3.43 -12.36
CA LEU A 50 39.05 -4.67 -11.61
C LEU A 50 39.30 -5.89 -12.50
N ASN A 51 40.37 -6.61 -12.19
CA ASN A 51 40.58 -8.00 -12.59
C ASN A 51 39.65 -8.92 -11.79
N LYS A 52 39.18 -9.98 -12.46
CA LYS A 52 38.33 -11.03 -11.92
C LYS A 52 39.09 -11.93 -10.94
N ASP A 53 38.32 -12.46 -10.00
CA ASP A 53 38.63 -13.58 -9.10
C ASP A 53 39.70 -13.32 -8.02
N SER A 54 39.25 -12.85 -6.85
CA SER A 54 39.75 -13.30 -5.53
C SER A 54 38.95 -12.64 -4.40
N ALA A 55 38.49 -13.45 -3.43
CA ALA A 55 37.90 -12.97 -2.19
C ALA A 55 38.93 -12.14 -1.41
N ALA A 56 38.66 -10.84 -1.20
CA ALA A 56 39.53 -9.97 -0.41
C ALA A 56 39.22 -10.17 1.08
N ILE A 57 40.17 -10.77 1.82
CA ILE A 57 40.17 -10.83 3.27
C ILE A 57 40.78 -9.51 3.78
N ILE A 58 39.95 -8.61 4.33
CA ILE A 58 40.41 -7.41 5.05
C ILE A 58 40.44 -7.74 6.55
N THR A 59 41.63 -7.91 7.13
CA THR A 59 41.82 -8.12 8.56
C THR A 59 42.05 -6.78 9.28
N ASN A 60 41.14 -6.41 10.18
CA ASN A 60 41.41 -5.40 11.21
C ASN A 60 42.10 -6.07 12.42
N THR A 61 42.96 -5.32 13.11
CA THR A 61 43.90 -5.73 14.18
C THR A 61 43.27 -6.30 15.47
N THR A 62 42.01 -6.71 15.44
CA THR A 62 41.35 -7.46 16.50
C THR A 62 40.70 -8.66 15.84
N GLY A 63 41.24 -9.87 16.06
CA GLY A 63 40.90 -11.12 15.37
C GLY A 63 39.45 -11.61 15.51
N ARG A 64 38.49 -10.82 15.07
CA ARG A 64 37.14 -11.22 14.71
C ARG A 64 37.05 -11.21 13.20
N VAL A 65 37.00 -12.40 12.62
CA VAL A 65 36.51 -12.60 11.26
C VAL A 65 35.01 -12.29 11.30
N GLU A 66 34.64 -11.03 11.04
CA GLU A 66 33.28 -10.75 10.60
C GLU A 66 33.19 -11.30 9.17
N ASN A 67 32.68 -12.52 9.04
CA ASN A 67 32.12 -12.95 7.77
C ASN A 67 31.06 -11.91 7.41
N GLN A 68 31.34 -11.05 6.43
CA GLN A 68 30.29 -10.26 5.79
C GLN A 68 29.36 -11.25 5.09
N VAL A 69 28.35 -11.72 5.82
CA VAL A 69 27.25 -12.47 5.23
C VAL A 69 26.61 -11.52 4.23
N ASN A 70 26.73 -11.86 2.94
CA ASN A 70 26.10 -11.07 1.89
C ASN A 70 24.59 -11.11 2.14
N LYS A 71 24.03 -9.98 2.57
CA LYS A 71 22.62 -9.90 2.91
C LYS A 71 21.79 -10.04 1.64
N LYS A 72 20.71 -10.78 1.75
CA LYS A 72 19.76 -10.93 0.64
C LYS A 72 18.99 -9.63 0.46
N LYS A 73 18.59 -9.32 -0.76
CA LYS A 73 17.90 -8.07 -1.07
C LYS A 73 16.38 -8.26 -1.05
N THR A 74 15.66 -7.26 -0.57
CA THR A 74 14.19 -7.24 -0.58
C THR A 74 13.67 -5.84 -0.85
N VAL A 75 12.54 -5.75 -1.54
CA VAL A 75 11.90 -4.49 -1.89
C VAL A 75 10.56 -4.39 -1.18
N PHE A 76 10.30 -3.25 -0.55
CA PHE A 76 9.03 -2.92 0.09
C PHE A 76 8.31 -1.83 -0.71
N ILE A 77 7.00 -2.01 -0.93
CA ILE A 77 6.13 -1.01 -1.54
C ILE A 77 5.07 -0.60 -0.53
N LEU A 78 5.28 0.58 0.03
CA LEU A 78 4.44 1.22 1.05
C LEU A 78 3.49 2.24 0.42
N GLY A 79 2.48 2.64 1.18
CA GLY A 79 1.56 3.71 0.78
C GLY A 79 0.13 3.47 1.24
N ALA A 80 -0.67 4.53 1.20
CA ALA A 80 -2.08 4.46 1.56
C ALA A 80 -2.88 3.57 0.58
N THR A 81 -4.06 3.11 0.98
CA THR A 81 -4.99 2.44 0.06
C THR A 81 -5.28 3.34 -1.16
N ALA A 82 -5.52 2.73 -2.32
CA ALA A 82 -5.84 3.41 -3.57
C ALA A 82 -4.69 4.26 -4.18
N THR A 83 -3.44 4.06 -3.77
CA THR A 83 -2.28 4.74 -4.39
C THR A 83 -1.61 3.94 -5.51
N GLY A 84 -2.14 2.77 -5.89
CA GLY A 84 -1.61 1.97 -7.01
C GLY A 84 -0.50 0.95 -6.65
N LYS A 85 -0.28 0.67 -5.37
CA LYS A 85 0.77 -0.26 -4.89
C LYS A 85 0.80 -1.62 -5.61
N SER A 86 -0.35 -2.29 -5.74
CA SER A 86 -0.42 -3.61 -6.38
C SER A 86 -0.07 -3.58 -7.88
N LYS A 87 -0.42 -2.48 -8.56
CA LYS A 87 -0.01 -2.26 -9.95
C LYS A 87 1.51 -2.12 -10.04
N LEU A 88 2.11 -1.32 -9.15
CA LEU A 88 3.56 -1.14 -9.12
C LEU A 88 4.30 -2.45 -8.78
N SER A 89 3.80 -3.26 -7.84
CA SER A 89 4.45 -4.53 -7.50
C SER A 89 4.49 -5.49 -8.69
N VAL A 90 3.40 -5.62 -9.44
CA VAL A 90 3.34 -6.47 -10.64
C VAL A 90 4.23 -5.93 -11.75
N ASP A 91 4.19 -4.61 -11.98
CA ASP A 91 5.03 -3.99 -13.01
C ASP A 91 6.52 -4.16 -12.66
N LEU A 92 6.95 -3.97 -11.40
CA LEU A 92 8.33 -4.24 -10.98
C LEU A 92 8.71 -5.72 -11.04
N ALA A 93 7.83 -6.63 -10.61
CA ALA A 93 8.10 -8.05 -10.65
C ALA A 93 8.34 -8.58 -12.08
N SER A 94 7.66 -7.96 -13.05
CA SER A 94 7.87 -8.24 -14.48
C SER A 94 9.24 -7.78 -15.00
N HIS A 95 9.91 -6.85 -14.32
CA HIS A 95 11.23 -6.32 -14.72
C HIS A 95 12.41 -6.97 -14.00
N PHE A 96 12.20 -7.55 -12.80
CA PHE A 96 13.28 -8.00 -11.91
C PHE A 96 13.21 -9.49 -11.54
N ASP A 97 12.43 -10.31 -12.27
CA ASP A 97 12.17 -11.72 -11.94
C ASP A 97 11.86 -11.91 -10.45
N ALA A 98 10.75 -11.30 -10.03
CA ALA A 98 10.40 -11.15 -8.63
C ALA A 98 9.12 -11.90 -8.28
N GLU A 99 8.95 -12.21 -7.00
CA GLU A 99 7.70 -12.74 -6.45
C GLU A 99 7.14 -11.77 -5.40
N ILE A 100 5.82 -11.70 -5.32
CA ILE A 100 5.13 -10.70 -4.51
C ILE A 100 4.66 -11.34 -3.20
N ILE A 101 4.91 -10.67 -2.08
CA ILE A 101 4.41 -11.05 -0.76
C ILE A 101 3.41 -9.98 -0.29
N ASN A 102 2.15 -10.37 -0.09
CA ASN A 102 1.14 -9.48 0.45
C ASN A 102 1.42 -9.16 1.93
N SER A 103 1.27 -7.89 2.29
CA SER A 103 1.35 -7.39 3.67
C SER A 103 0.11 -6.59 4.08
N ASP A 104 -0.98 -6.61 3.31
CA ASP A 104 -2.27 -6.15 3.79
C ASP A 104 -2.92 -7.23 4.67
N LYS A 105 -3.30 -6.84 5.89
CA LYS A 105 -3.76 -7.76 6.94
C LYS A 105 -5.16 -8.31 6.69
N ILE A 106 -5.92 -7.66 5.81
CA ILE A 106 -7.27 -8.09 5.45
C ILE A 106 -7.21 -8.97 4.19
N GLN A 107 -6.25 -8.72 3.29
CA GLN A 107 -6.11 -9.49 2.05
C GLN A 107 -5.51 -10.90 2.25
N VAL A 108 -5.04 -11.23 3.46
CA VAL A 108 -4.59 -12.59 3.80
C VAL A 108 -5.73 -13.61 3.80
N TYR A 109 -6.97 -13.17 3.99
CA TYR A 109 -8.15 -14.02 4.16
C TYR A 109 -8.78 -14.42 2.82
N LYS A 110 -9.27 -15.67 2.75
CA LYS A 110 -10.00 -16.23 1.62
C LYS A 110 -11.33 -15.50 1.39
N GLY A 111 -11.74 -15.40 0.13
CA GLY A 111 -13.00 -14.78 -0.29
C GLY A 111 -13.05 -13.28 -0.04
N LEU A 112 -14.22 -12.67 -0.27
CA LEU A 112 -14.44 -11.24 -0.10
C LEU A 112 -13.46 -10.38 -0.91
N ASP A 113 -13.17 -10.80 -2.15
CA ASP A 113 -12.10 -10.24 -2.96
C ASP A 113 -12.37 -8.81 -3.42
N ILE A 114 -13.64 -8.46 -3.65
CA ILE A 114 -14.05 -7.11 -4.04
C ILE A 114 -13.91 -6.17 -2.84
N VAL A 115 -14.54 -6.48 -1.70
CA VAL A 115 -14.54 -5.62 -0.50
C VAL A 115 -13.14 -5.50 0.10
N THR A 116 -12.33 -6.56 0.07
CA THR A 116 -10.93 -6.52 0.50
C THR A 116 -9.97 -5.98 -0.57
N ASN A 117 -10.49 -5.72 -1.77
CA ASN A 117 -9.77 -5.20 -2.93
C ASN A 117 -8.48 -5.97 -3.25
N LYS A 118 -8.59 -7.30 -3.33
CA LYS A 118 -7.49 -8.12 -3.82
C LYS A 118 -7.26 -7.82 -5.30
N ILE A 119 -6.01 -7.93 -5.73
CA ILE A 119 -5.70 -7.80 -7.16
C ILE A 119 -6.31 -9.01 -7.91
N PRO A 120 -7.16 -8.79 -8.94
CA PRO A 120 -7.73 -9.85 -9.75
C PRO A 120 -6.64 -10.69 -10.44
N GLU A 121 -6.89 -11.97 -10.68
CA GLU A 121 -5.89 -12.89 -11.25
C GLU A 121 -5.34 -12.42 -12.60
N ASP A 122 -6.20 -11.94 -13.50
CA ASP A 122 -5.81 -11.42 -14.82
C ASP A 122 -4.84 -10.23 -14.72
N ASN A 123 -4.93 -9.46 -13.63
CA ASN A 123 -4.05 -8.32 -13.38
C ASN A 123 -2.73 -8.71 -12.72
N ARG A 124 -2.55 -9.97 -12.30
CA ARG A 124 -1.31 -10.47 -11.70
C ARG A 124 -0.25 -10.83 -12.75
N LYS A 125 -0.62 -10.94 -14.03
CA LYS A 125 0.30 -11.27 -15.15
C LYS A 125 1.12 -12.55 -14.91
N GLY A 126 0.55 -13.53 -14.24
CA GLY A 126 1.22 -14.79 -13.89
C GLY A 126 2.30 -14.68 -12.80
N ILE A 127 2.50 -13.50 -12.19
CA ILE A 127 3.47 -13.31 -11.11
C ILE A 127 2.99 -14.03 -9.83
N PRO A 128 3.82 -14.88 -9.20
CA PRO A 128 3.46 -15.53 -7.95
C PRO A 128 3.16 -14.52 -6.83
N HIS A 129 2.02 -14.72 -6.16
CA HIS A 129 1.61 -13.95 -4.99
C HIS A 129 1.53 -14.85 -3.76
N HIS A 130 2.28 -14.49 -2.74
CA HIS A 130 2.29 -15.13 -1.42
C HIS A 130 1.44 -14.34 -0.45
N LEU A 131 0.91 -15.03 0.57
CA LEU A 131 0.12 -14.44 1.66
C LEU A 131 -1.14 -13.69 1.19
N LEU A 132 -1.69 -14.03 0.02
CA LEU A 132 -2.91 -13.45 -0.54
C LEU A 132 -4.01 -14.49 -0.55
N GLY A 133 -5.09 -14.29 0.22
CA GLY A 133 -6.26 -15.16 0.21
C GLY A 133 -6.00 -16.61 0.67
N PHE A 134 -5.10 -16.82 1.64
CA PHE A 134 -4.70 -18.15 2.10
C PHE A 134 -5.27 -18.54 3.48
N MET A 135 -5.60 -17.55 4.31
CA MET A 135 -6.13 -17.76 5.67
C MET A 135 -7.64 -17.99 5.66
N ASP A 136 -8.10 -18.77 6.63
CA ASP A 136 -9.52 -18.94 6.91
C ASP A 136 -10.15 -17.60 7.37
N PRO A 137 -11.35 -17.21 6.87
CA PRO A 137 -12.02 -15.96 7.22
C PRO A 137 -12.16 -15.67 8.72
N GLU A 138 -12.33 -16.70 9.55
CA GLU A 138 -12.52 -16.58 11.01
C GLU A 138 -11.20 -16.64 11.80
N ALA A 139 -10.09 -16.98 11.13
CA ALA A 139 -8.82 -17.15 11.81
C ALA A 139 -8.26 -15.82 12.30
N ASP A 140 -7.67 -15.84 13.49
CA ASP A 140 -6.82 -14.73 13.92
C ASP A 140 -5.50 -14.77 13.16
N PHE A 141 -5.03 -13.60 12.75
CA PHE A 141 -3.75 -13.44 12.07
C PHE A 141 -2.98 -12.29 12.71
N THR A 142 -1.97 -12.64 13.50
CA THR A 142 -1.18 -11.68 14.29
C THR A 142 0.01 -11.14 13.50
N ALA A 143 0.66 -10.11 14.04
CA ALA A 143 1.91 -9.61 13.47
C ALA A 143 3.03 -10.66 13.54
N GLN A 144 3.03 -11.53 14.56
CA GLN A 144 4.01 -12.62 14.66
C GLN A 144 3.76 -13.69 13.59
N ASP A 145 2.50 -14.04 13.34
CA ASP A 145 2.13 -14.96 12.27
C ASP A 145 2.58 -14.40 10.92
N PHE A 146 2.33 -13.11 10.68
CA PHE A 146 2.84 -12.41 9.50
C PHE A 146 4.36 -12.56 9.38
N CYS A 147 5.14 -12.26 10.42
CA CYS A 147 6.60 -12.40 10.39
C CYS A 147 7.02 -13.84 10.04
N ASN A 148 6.40 -14.84 10.68
CA ASN A 148 6.70 -16.25 10.44
C ASN A 148 6.40 -16.68 9.00
N HIS A 149 5.25 -16.26 8.46
CA HIS A 149 4.85 -16.56 7.09
C HIS A 149 5.73 -15.85 6.05
N VAL A 150 6.08 -14.58 6.30
CA VAL A 150 7.00 -13.84 5.43
C VAL A 150 8.37 -14.49 5.44
N CYS A 151 8.94 -14.84 6.60
CA CYS A 151 10.24 -15.51 6.65
C CYS A 151 10.26 -16.80 5.82
N LYS A 152 9.21 -17.63 5.90
CA LYS A 152 9.08 -18.84 5.07
C LYS A 152 9.02 -18.52 3.57
N ALA A 153 8.20 -17.54 3.18
CA ALA A 153 8.09 -17.12 1.78
C ALA A 153 9.42 -16.53 1.26
N MET A 154 10.10 -15.72 2.06
CA MET A 154 11.40 -15.13 1.74
C MET A 154 12.47 -16.20 1.54
N THR A 155 12.56 -17.20 2.42
CA THR A 155 13.45 -18.37 2.24
C THR A 155 13.13 -19.07 0.93
N HIS A 156 11.84 -19.31 0.64
CA HIS A 156 11.46 -19.98 -0.60
C HIS A 156 11.85 -19.20 -1.85
N ILE A 157 11.52 -17.92 -1.90
CA ILE A 157 11.78 -17.03 -3.04
C ILE A 157 13.28 -16.88 -3.27
N THR A 158 14.06 -16.68 -2.20
CA THR A 158 15.49 -16.36 -2.32
C THR A 158 16.39 -17.57 -2.44
N GLU A 159 16.11 -18.67 -1.72
CA GLU A 159 17.00 -19.84 -1.69
C GLU A 159 16.64 -20.89 -2.73
N TYR A 160 15.35 -21.16 -2.94
CA TYR A 160 14.93 -22.19 -3.89
C TYR A 160 14.73 -21.64 -5.29
N ASN A 161 14.17 -20.43 -5.43
CA ASN A 161 13.88 -19.84 -6.74
C ASN A 161 14.93 -18.84 -7.21
N GLY A 162 15.79 -18.32 -6.32
CA GLY A 162 16.79 -17.31 -6.66
C GLY A 162 16.21 -15.96 -7.10
N ARG A 163 14.97 -15.67 -6.71
CA ARG A 163 14.20 -14.48 -7.14
C ARG A 163 14.22 -13.36 -6.11
N VAL A 164 13.83 -12.17 -6.53
CA VAL A 164 13.70 -11.01 -5.65
C VAL A 164 12.33 -11.02 -4.94
N PRO A 165 12.26 -10.94 -3.61
CA PRO A 165 10.99 -10.76 -2.91
C PRO A 165 10.57 -9.27 -2.93
N ILE A 166 9.31 -9.03 -3.30
CA ILE A 166 8.66 -7.72 -3.22
C ILE A 166 7.52 -7.78 -2.21
N ILE A 167 7.67 -7.14 -1.05
CA ILE A 167 6.65 -7.06 -0.01
C ILE A 167 5.78 -5.82 -0.25
N VAL A 168 4.47 -6.00 -0.47
CA VAL A 168 3.55 -4.91 -0.82
C VAL A 168 2.31 -4.93 0.05
N GLY A 169 1.84 -3.78 0.53
CA GLY A 169 0.61 -3.71 1.32
C GLY A 169 0.45 -2.45 2.16
N GLY A 170 -0.72 -2.33 2.79
CA GLY A 170 -1.11 -1.16 3.58
C GLY A 170 -1.01 -1.32 5.10
N SER A 171 -0.66 -2.51 5.62
CA SER A 171 -0.56 -2.73 7.06
C SER A 171 0.83 -2.38 7.58
N ASN A 172 1.11 -1.09 7.73
CA ASN A 172 2.41 -0.61 8.21
C ASN A 172 2.82 -1.20 9.58
N ASN A 173 1.87 -1.65 10.41
CA ASN A 173 2.21 -2.34 11.67
C ASN A 173 2.86 -3.71 11.43
N PHE A 174 2.44 -4.45 10.41
CA PHE A 174 3.03 -5.75 10.04
C PHE A 174 4.44 -5.55 9.48
N ILE A 175 4.60 -4.57 8.60
CA ILE A 175 5.91 -4.22 8.03
C ILE A 175 6.87 -3.75 9.12
N ARG A 176 6.39 -2.91 10.05
CA ARG A 176 7.18 -2.50 11.23
C ARG A 176 7.55 -3.69 12.10
N ALA A 177 6.61 -4.59 12.39
CA ALA A 177 6.90 -5.77 13.20
C ALA A 177 7.97 -6.65 12.54
N LEU A 178 7.90 -6.87 11.23
CA LEU A 178 8.89 -7.64 10.49
C LEU A 178 10.29 -7.01 10.52
N VAL A 179 10.37 -5.71 10.30
CA VAL A 179 11.66 -5.01 10.15
C VAL A 179 12.27 -4.64 11.50
N GLU A 180 11.47 -4.24 12.47
CA GLU A 180 11.93 -3.71 13.77
C GLU A 180 11.95 -4.73 14.90
N ASP A 181 11.45 -5.95 14.70
CA ASP A 181 11.48 -6.97 15.75
C ASP A 181 12.94 -7.32 16.12
N PRO A 182 13.39 -7.01 17.36
CA PRO A 182 14.76 -7.25 17.80
C PRO A 182 15.07 -8.74 17.96
N HIS A 183 14.05 -9.60 18.05
CA HIS A 183 14.19 -11.05 18.12
C HIS A 183 14.18 -11.69 16.73
N SER A 184 13.82 -10.94 15.68
CA SER A 184 13.91 -11.41 14.32
C SER A 184 15.35 -11.27 13.78
N SER A 185 15.77 -12.24 12.98
CA SER A 185 17.01 -12.14 12.20
C SER A 185 16.82 -11.35 10.90
N PHE A 186 15.69 -10.66 10.70
CA PHE A 186 15.33 -10.04 9.44
C PHE A 186 16.37 -8.98 9.00
N LYS A 187 16.65 -7.99 9.85
CA LYS A 187 17.67 -6.95 9.58
C LYS A 187 19.10 -7.50 9.42
N ALA A 188 19.38 -8.64 10.04
CA ALA A 188 20.67 -9.31 9.92
C ALA A 188 20.83 -10.04 8.58
N ASN A 189 19.72 -10.57 8.04
CA ASN A 189 19.72 -11.41 6.83
C ASN A 189 19.36 -10.66 5.55
N TYR A 190 18.66 -9.53 5.66
CA TYR A 190 18.11 -8.81 4.52
C TYR A 190 18.48 -7.32 4.50
N ASP A 191 18.91 -6.84 3.33
CA ASP A 191 18.93 -5.44 2.99
C ASP A 191 17.61 -5.06 2.34
N SER A 192 17.07 -3.90 2.72
CA SER A 192 15.71 -3.48 2.38
C SER A 192 15.71 -2.17 1.61
N CYS A 193 15.02 -2.15 0.46
CA CYS A 193 14.70 -0.93 -0.27
C CYS A 193 13.23 -0.58 -0.08
N PHE A 194 12.93 0.62 0.41
CA PHE A 194 11.55 1.05 0.66
C PHE A 194 11.11 2.08 -0.38
N LEU A 195 10.10 1.71 -1.17
CA LEU A 195 9.37 2.63 -2.04
C LEU A 195 8.08 3.06 -1.33
N TRP A 196 7.72 4.34 -1.42
CA TRP A 196 6.46 4.86 -0.91
C TRP A 196 5.65 5.53 -2.02
N MET A 197 4.54 4.88 -2.38
CA MET A 197 3.52 5.44 -3.28
C MET A 197 2.70 6.51 -2.54
N ASP A 198 2.94 7.77 -2.90
CA ASP A 198 2.27 8.94 -2.34
C ASP A 198 1.34 9.60 -3.36
N VAL A 199 0.21 10.13 -2.88
CA VAL A 199 -0.79 10.86 -3.67
C VAL A 199 -1.32 12.02 -2.84
N ALA A 200 -1.41 13.21 -3.44
CA ALA A 200 -1.94 14.38 -2.75
C ALA A 200 -3.31 14.12 -2.13
N LEU A 201 -3.51 14.50 -0.86
CA LEU A 201 -4.71 14.13 -0.10
C LEU A 201 -6.04 14.54 -0.76
N PRO A 202 -6.19 15.76 -1.32
CA PRO A 202 -7.42 16.14 -2.00
C PRO A 202 -7.75 15.22 -3.18
N VAL A 203 -6.71 14.83 -3.93
CA VAL A 203 -6.81 13.92 -5.07
C VAL A 203 -7.14 12.51 -4.57
N LEU A 204 -6.44 12.05 -3.53
CA LEU A 204 -6.61 10.71 -2.98
C LEU A 204 -8.00 10.50 -2.38
N TYR A 205 -8.56 11.46 -1.62
CA TYR A 205 -9.92 11.31 -1.07
C TYR A 205 -10.98 11.23 -2.17
N LYS A 206 -10.86 12.07 -3.20
CA LYS A 206 -11.76 11.99 -4.37
C LYS A 206 -11.63 10.63 -5.06
N HIS A 207 -10.41 10.14 -5.21
CA HIS A 207 -10.15 8.85 -5.85
C HIS A 207 -10.66 7.67 -5.02
N VAL A 208 -10.50 7.71 -3.69
CA VAL A 208 -11.07 6.71 -2.77
C VAL A 208 -12.59 6.63 -2.94
N GLY A 209 -13.28 7.77 -2.97
CA GLY A 209 -14.73 7.79 -3.20
C GLY A 209 -15.13 7.11 -4.50
N LYS A 210 -14.50 7.49 -5.62
CA LYS A 210 -14.72 6.87 -6.93
C LYS A 210 -14.44 5.38 -6.93
N ARG A 211 -13.39 4.94 -6.23
CA ARG A 211 -13.04 3.51 -6.12
C ARG A 211 -14.10 2.73 -5.36
N VAL A 212 -14.66 3.28 -4.27
CA VAL A 212 -15.78 2.63 -3.58
C VAL A 212 -16.98 2.51 -4.52
N ASP A 213 -17.29 3.54 -5.30
CA ASP A 213 -18.37 3.47 -6.30
C ASP A 213 -18.11 2.38 -7.34
N GLN A 214 -16.85 2.20 -7.77
CA GLN A 214 -16.45 1.11 -8.67
C GLN A 214 -16.59 -0.26 -8.01
N MET A 215 -16.24 -0.40 -6.72
CA MET A 215 -16.41 -1.64 -5.97
C MET A 215 -17.89 -2.02 -5.85
N VAL A 216 -18.77 -1.04 -5.57
CA VAL A 216 -20.24 -1.25 -5.55
C VAL A 216 -20.71 -1.75 -6.92
N LYS A 217 -20.30 -1.10 -8.02
CA LYS A 217 -20.63 -1.53 -9.38
C LYS A 217 -20.09 -2.92 -9.73
N ALA A 218 -18.96 -3.31 -9.15
CA ALA A 218 -18.35 -4.62 -9.35
C ALA A 218 -19.04 -5.74 -8.54
N GLY A 219 -20.02 -5.41 -7.70
CA GLY A 219 -20.78 -6.39 -6.92
C GLY A 219 -20.40 -6.46 -5.44
N LEU A 220 -19.78 -5.42 -4.86
CA LEU A 220 -19.48 -5.39 -3.42
C LEU A 220 -20.73 -5.66 -2.56
N VAL A 221 -21.88 -5.09 -2.94
CA VAL A 221 -23.13 -5.27 -2.18
C VAL A 221 -23.63 -6.72 -2.28
N ASP A 222 -23.37 -7.40 -3.40
CA ASP A 222 -23.79 -8.79 -3.56
C ASP A 222 -22.81 -9.73 -2.84
N GLU A 223 -21.51 -9.49 -2.94
CA GLU A 223 -20.45 -10.25 -2.27
C GLU A 223 -20.62 -10.26 -0.74
N VAL A 224 -21.01 -9.12 -0.17
CA VAL A 224 -21.20 -8.99 1.28
C VAL A 224 -22.57 -9.56 1.73
N ARG A 225 -23.57 -9.62 0.83
CA ARG A 225 -24.92 -10.11 1.16
C ARG A 225 -24.92 -11.56 1.66
N GLU A 226 -24.10 -12.41 1.05
CA GLU A 226 -24.04 -13.85 1.37
C GLU A 226 -23.32 -14.14 2.68
N THR A 227 -22.44 -13.24 3.12
CA THR A 227 -21.58 -13.42 4.30
C THR A 227 -22.17 -12.76 5.55
N ALA A 228 -23.08 -11.79 5.39
CA ALA A 228 -23.78 -11.10 6.47
C ALA A 228 -25.01 -11.89 6.97
N VAL A 229 -24.77 -13.00 7.69
CA VAL A 229 -25.83 -13.76 8.37
C VAL A 229 -25.57 -13.80 9.88
N SER A 230 -26.35 -13.01 10.61
CA SER A 230 -26.62 -13.05 12.07
C SER A 230 -25.46 -13.43 13.00
N GLY A 231 -24.77 -12.41 13.54
CA GLY A 231 -23.90 -12.56 14.72
C GLY A 231 -22.39 -12.50 14.47
N SER A 232 -21.95 -12.09 13.28
CA SER A 232 -20.52 -11.94 12.96
C SER A 232 -19.83 -10.94 13.91
N ASP A 233 -18.73 -11.37 14.51
CA ASP A 233 -17.88 -10.51 15.33
C ASP A 233 -16.95 -9.69 14.42
N TYR A 234 -17.33 -8.43 14.16
CA TYR A 234 -16.55 -7.49 13.35
C TYR A 234 -15.20 -7.07 13.97
N THR A 235 -14.80 -7.64 15.11
CA THR A 235 -13.50 -7.40 15.74
C THR A 235 -12.42 -8.40 15.31
N ARG A 236 -12.78 -9.47 14.59
CA ARG A 236 -11.88 -10.59 14.25
C ARG A 236 -11.84 -10.90 12.76
N GLY A 237 -10.80 -11.63 12.35
CA GLY A 237 -10.70 -12.20 11.01
C GLY A 237 -10.85 -11.18 9.87
N VAL A 238 -11.48 -11.65 8.79
CA VAL A 238 -11.84 -10.85 7.62
C VAL A 238 -12.97 -9.85 7.92
N TRP A 239 -13.79 -10.11 8.95
CA TRP A 239 -14.96 -9.29 9.32
C TRP A 239 -14.62 -7.85 9.70
N ARG A 240 -13.36 -7.59 10.02
CA ARG A 240 -12.82 -6.25 10.26
C ARG A 240 -12.68 -5.40 8.99
N ALA A 241 -12.91 -5.98 7.81
CA ALA A 241 -12.77 -5.25 6.55
C ALA A 241 -13.78 -4.10 6.46
N ILE A 242 -13.31 -2.93 6.05
CA ILE A 242 -14.18 -1.79 5.74
C ILE A 242 -15.11 -2.21 4.60
N GLY A 243 -16.41 -2.10 4.81
CA GLY A 243 -17.46 -2.60 3.94
C GLY A 243 -18.38 -3.61 4.62
N LEU A 244 -17.85 -4.42 5.53
CA LEU A 244 -18.65 -5.42 6.25
C LEU A 244 -19.48 -4.79 7.37
N PRO A 245 -18.89 -4.10 8.37
CA PRO A 245 -19.68 -3.47 9.43
C PRO A 245 -20.65 -2.40 8.92
N GLU A 246 -20.24 -1.62 7.93
CA GLU A 246 -21.02 -0.49 7.42
C GLU A 246 -22.32 -0.91 6.74
N MET A 247 -22.34 -2.11 6.15
CA MET A 247 -23.49 -2.67 5.45
C MET A 247 -24.45 -3.45 6.36
N HIS A 248 -24.09 -3.67 7.64
CA HIS A 248 -24.89 -4.48 8.56
C HIS A 248 -26.35 -3.99 8.67
N GLU A 249 -26.55 -2.69 8.89
CA GLU A 249 -27.88 -2.08 9.01
C GLU A 249 -28.72 -2.26 7.75
N PHE A 250 -28.09 -2.12 6.58
CA PHE A 250 -28.76 -2.29 5.28
C PHE A 250 -29.26 -3.74 5.11
N TYR A 251 -28.41 -4.75 5.34
CA TYR A 251 -28.86 -6.14 5.20
C TYR A 251 -29.86 -6.58 6.26
N TYR A 252 -29.77 -6.02 7.46
CA TYR A 252 -30.79 -6.24 8.48
C TYR A 252 -32.15 -5.72 8.01
N ALA A 253 -32.20 -4.50 7.46
CA ALA A 253 -33.41 -3.93 6.90
C ALA A 253 -33.90 -4.68 5.65
N GLU A 254 -33.00 -5.17 4.79
CA GLU A 254 -33.34 -5.99 3.61
C GLU A 254 -34.13 -7.25 4.01
N LYS A 255 -33.79 -7.87 5.15
CA LYS A 255 -34.44 -9.09 5.68
C LYS A 255 -35.72 -8.82 6.48
N THR A 256 -35.83 -7.67 7.13
CA THR A 256 -36.88 -7.42 8.15
C THR A 256 -37.94 -6.42 7.72
N MET A 257 -37.63 -5.54 6.76
CA MET A 257 -38.51 -4.43 6.36
C MET A 257 -39.04 -4.64 4.94
N SER A 258 -40.26 -4.15 4.69
CA SER A 258 -40.85 -4.11 3.34
C SER A 258 -40.67 -2.77 2.62
N ASP A 259 -40.32 -1.69 3.33
CA ASP A 259 -40.18 -0.36 2.73
C ASP A 259 -38.88 -0.23 1.93
N GLU A 260 -39.02 -0.23 0.60
CA GLU A 260 -37.91 -0.10 -0.34
C GLU A 260 -37.20 1.26 -0.27
N ASN A 261 -37.92 2.33 0.09
CA ASN A 261 -37.30 3.65 0.21
C ASN A 261 -36.31 3.69 1.39
N THR A 262 -36.70 3.16 2.54
CA THR A 262 -35.80 3.05 3.70
C THR A 262 -34.59 2.17 3.39
N LYS A 263 -34.77 1.03 2.72
CA LYS A 263 -33.65 0.16 2.31
C LYS A 263 -32.64 0.90 1.44
N LYS A 264 -33.13 1.65 0.45
CA LYS A 264 -32.28 2.47 -0.43
C LYS A 264 -31.50 3.53 0.35
N MET A 265 -32.16 4.23 1.27
CA MET A 265 -31.50 5.23 2.12
C MET A 265 -30.41 4.62 3.00
N LEU A 266 -30.64 3.43 3.56
CA LEU A 266 -29.66 2.71 4.36
C LEU A 266 -28.47 2.24 3.52
N LEU A 267 -28.71 1.79 2.29
CA LEU A 267 -27.64 1.42 1.36
C LEU A 267 -26.76 2.63 1.01
N ASP A 268 -27.36 3.75 0.65
CA ASP A 268 -26.64 4.98 0.32
C ASP A 268 -25.80 5.45 1.54
N ALA A 269 -26.38 5.42 2.74
CA ALA A 269 -25.67 5.75 3.98
C ALA A 269 -24.51 4.77 4.28
N ALA A 270 -24.70 3.47 4.03
CA ALA A 270 -23.65 2.47 4.20
C ALA A 270 -22.47 2.75 3.25
N ILE A 271 -22.75 3.03 1.98
CA ILE A 271 -21.73 3.38 0.96
C ILE A 271 -20.96 4.64 1.38
N ASP A 272 -21.65 5.67 1.87
CA ASP A 272 -21.00 6.88 2.35
C ASP A 272 -20.10 6.62 3.56
N ARG A 273 -20.54 5.78 4.51
CA ARG A 273 -19.70 5.36 5.64
C ARG A 273 -18.45 4.60 5.20
N ILE A 274 -18.55 3.74 4.17
CA ILE A 274 -17.38 3.05 3.59
C ILE A 274 -16.38 4.08 3.04
N LYS A 275 -16.85 5.09 2.30
CA LYS A 275 -16.01 6.16 1.76
C LYS A 275 -15.30 6.92 2.88
N GLU A 276 -16.03 7.29 3.93
CA GLU A 276 -15.47 8.00 5.08
C GLU A 276 -14.43 7.16 5.83
N ASN A 277 -14.75 5.91 6.17
CA ASN A 277 -13.86 5.01 6.90
C ASN A 277 -12.61 4.69 6.08
N THR A 278 -12.73 4.58 4.76
CA THR A 278 -11.58 4.42 3.87
C THR A 278 -10.70 5.67 3.88
N CYS A 279 -11.27 6.88 3.94
CA CYS A 279 -10.49 8.11 4.11
C CYS A 279 -9.80 8.18 5.48
N ARG A 280 -10.44 7.72 6.56
CA ARG A 280 -9.83 7.60 7.90
C ARG A 280 -8.65 6.60 7.88
N LEU A 281 -8.80 5.49 7.15
CA LEU A 281 -7.73 4.52 6.95
C LEU A 281 -6.53 5.16 6.23
N VAL A 282 -6.76 5.97 5.20
CA VAL A 282 -5.70 6.73 4.52
C VAL A 282 -4.90 7.58 5.51
N ASP A 283 -5.57 8.35 6.38
CA ASP A 283 -4.85 9.16 7.38
C ASP A 283 -4.00 8.29 8.31
N ALA A 284 -4.58 7.20 8.80
CA ALA A 284 -3.92 6.30 9.73
C ALA A 284 -2.69 5.65 9.09
N GLN A 285 -2.77 5.29 7.81
CA GLN A 285 -1.66 4.72 7.04
C GLN A 285 -0.55 5.74 6.82
N LEU A 286 -0.90 6.93 6.32
CA LEU A 286 0.08 8.00 6.12
C LEU A 286 0.74 8.38 7.45
N GLY A 287 -0.03 8.52 8.52
CA GLY A 287 0.47 8.82 9.87
C GLY A 287 1.47 7.78 10.39
N LYS A 288 1.34 6.51 9.97
CA LYS A 288 2.30 5.46 10.31
C LYS A 288 3.58 5.54 9.46
N ILE A 289 3.46 5.86 8.17
CA ILE A 289 4.61 6.04 7.27
C ILE A 289 5.44 7.24 7.74
N ASP A 290 4.78 8.34 8.10
CA ASP A 290 5.41 9.53 8.68
C ASP A 290 6.26 9.19 9.91
N ARG A 291 5.72 8.40 10.85
CA ARG A 291 6.48 7.89 12.01
C ARG A 291 7.65 6.99 11.61
N MET A 292 7.50 6.14 10.60
CA MET A 292 8.61 5.31 10.11
C MET A 292 9.77 6.17 9.59
N ILE A 293 9.46 7.27 8.89
CA ILE A 293 10.46 8.19 8.36
C ILE A 293 11.12 8.99 9.49
N HIS A 294 10.31 9.65 10.33
CA HIS A 294 10.80 10.66 11.28
C HIS A 294 11.19 10.10 12.65
N GLU A 295 10.52 9.06 13.14
CA GLU A 295 10.82 8.46 14.45
C GLU A 295 11.78 7.28 14.34
N LEU A 296 11.64 6.46 13.29
CA LEU A 296 12.47 5.26 13.09
C LEU A 296 13.64 5.46 12.12
N GLY A 297 13.72 6.63 11.45
CA GLY A 297 14.82 6.98 10.56
C GLY A 297 14.89 6.12 9.29
N TRP A 298 13.76 5.56 8.83
CA TRP A 298 13.74 4.74 7.63
C TRP A 298 14.07 5.58 6.39
N LYS A 299 15.01 5.09 5.58
CA LYS A 299 15.30 5.66 4.25
C LYS A 299 14.25 5.15 3.27
N ILE A 300 13.32 6.02 2.87
CA ILE A 300 12.18 5.68 2.01
C ILE A 300 12.18 6.57 0.77
N HIS A 301 12.18 5.95 -0.40
CA HIS A 301 12.08 6.62 -1.69
C HIS A 301 10.62 6.95 -2.01
N ARG A 302 10.27 8.24 -1.96
CA ARG A 302 8.92 8.72 -2.28
C ARG A 302 8.70 8.73 -3.79
N ILE A 303 7.60 8.12 -4.22
CA ILE A 303 7.10 8.11 -5.61
C ILE A 303 5.76 8.84 -5.62
N ASP A 304 5.72 10.02 -6.23
CA ASP A 304 4.52 10.85 -6.29
C ASP A 304 3.65 10.46 -7.49
N ALA A 305 2.53 9.79 -7.21
CA ALA A 305 1.57 9.32 -8.20
C ALA A 305 0.37 10.28 -8.36
N THR A 306 0.43 11.50 -7.81
CA THR A 306 -0.69 12.46 -7.83
C THR A 306 -1.19 12.72 -9.24
N CYS A 307 -0.28 13.06 -10.16
CA CYS A 307 -0.66 13.41 -11.53
C CYS A 307 -1.24 12.22 -12.30
N VAL A 308 -0.91 10.98 -11.91
CA VAL A 308 -1.51 9.78 -12.52
C VAL A 308 -2.98 9.66 -12.14
N VAL A 309 -3.30 9.91 -10.87
CA VAL A 309 -4.66 9.78 -10.33
C VAL A 309 -5.61 10.87 -10.85
N GLU A 310 -5.07 12.03 -11.24
CA GLU A 310 -5.85 13.15 -11.78
C GLU A 310 -6.24 12.98 -13.25
N LYS A 311 -5.51 12.15 -14.00
CA LYS A 311 -5.62 12.00 -15.45
C LYS A 311 -6.73 11.04 -15.90
N SER A 312 -7.14 11.17 -17.16
CA SER A 312 -7.98 10.19 -17.86
C SER A 312 -7.22 8.86 -18.04
N GLU A 313 -7.92 7.76 -18.35
CA GLU A 313 -7.30 6.43 -18.43
C GLU A 313 -6.13 6.37 -19.43
N ASP A 314 -6.28 6.94 -20.62
CA ASP A 314 -5.23 6.95 -21.64
C ASP A 314 -4.00 7.76 -21.22
N GLU A 315 -4.21 8.98 -20.70
CA GLU A 315 -3.13 9.84 -20.22
C GLU A 315 -2.46 9.31 -18.95
N ALA A 316 -3.21 8.55 -18.14
CA ALA A 316 -2.72 7.94 -16.91
C ALA A 316 -1.70 6.84 -17.19
N VAL A 317 -1.81 6.09 -18.30
CA VAL A 317 -0.82 5.08 -18.68
C VAL A 317 0.54 5.71 -18.96
N GLU A 318 0.57 6.77 -19.78
CA GLU A 318 1.82 7.49 -20.08
C GLU A 318 2.40 8.13 -18.81
N ALA A 319 1.55 8.79 -18.01
CA ALA A 319 1.97 9.40 -16.75
C ALA A 319 2.53 8.36 -15.78
N TRP A 320 1.88 7.20 -15.63
CA TRP A 320 2.33 6.10 -14.79
C TRP A 320 3.73 5.64 -15.19
N ASN A 321 3.95 5.41 -16.48
CA ASN A 321 5.26 4.96 -16.97
C ASN A 321 6.35 6.00 -16.67
N LYS A 322 6.05 7.29 -16.86
CA LYS A 322 7.01 8.39 -16.70
C LYS A 322 7.34 8.71 -15.24
N VAL A 323 6.33 8.83 -14.37
CA VAL A 323 6.49 9.38 -13.02
C VAL A 323 6.48 8.34 -11.90
N VAL A 324 5.97 7.14 -12.17
CA VAL A 324 5.90 6.05 -11.18
C VAL A 324 6.85 4.91 -11.55
N LEU A 325 6.63 4.28 -12.70
CA LEU A 325 7.32 3.03 -13.03
C LEU A 325 8.81 3.24 -13.30
N LYS A 326 9.17 4.15 -14.20
CA LYS A 326 10.57 4.39 -14.57
C LYS A 326 11.44 4.79 -13.36
N PRO A 327 11.07 5.78 -12.52
CA PRO A 327 11.86 6.10 -11.32
C PRO A 327 11.96 4.91 -10.35
N SER A 328 10.88 4.14 -10.20
CA SER A 328 10.89 2.95 -9.33
C SER A 328 11.85 1.88 -9.84
N ILE A 329 11.90 1.65 -11.16
CA ILE A 329 12.86 0.72 -11.79
C ILE A 329 14.29 1.22 -11.54
N GLU A 330 14.58 2.51 -11.73
CA GLU A 330 15.92 3.05 -11.52
C GLU A 330 16.40 2.87 -10.07
N ILE A 331 15.53 3.16 -9.09
CA ILE A 331 15.82 2.96 -7.66
C ILE A 331 16.06 1.48 -7.35
N VAL A 332 15.15 0.60 -7.77
CA VAL A 332 15.25 -0.85 -7.48
C VAL A 332 16.47 -1.45 -8.17
N ARG A 333 16.75 -1.07 -9.42
CA ARG A 333 17.93 -1.52 -10.15
C ARG A 333 19.21 -1.13 -9.42
N GLY A 334 19.38 0.14 -9.07
CA GLY A 334 20.55 0.61 -8.33
C GLY A 334 20.72 -0.10 -6.99
N PHE A 335 19.61 -0.38 -6.29
CA PHE A 335 19.63 -1.17 -5.06
C PHE A 335 20.01 -2.63 -5.29
N LEU A 336 19.52 -3.28 -6.35
CA LEU A 336 19.80 -4.68 -6.64
C LEU A 336 21.21 -4.91 -7.18
N GLU A 337 21.78 -3.93 -7.89
CA GLU A 337 23.12 -4.00 -8.49
C GLU A 337 24.24 -3.55 -7.54
N GLY A 338 23.96 -2.67 -6.57
CA GLY A 338 24.95 -2.16 -5.60
C GLY A 338 25.08 -2.99 -4.34
#